data_AF-A0A3D5U640-F1
#
_entry.id   AF-A0A3D5U640-F1
#
_cell.length_a   1.000
_cell.length_b   1.000
_cell.length_c   1.000
_cell.angle_alpha   90.00
_cell.angle_beta   90.00
_cell.angle_gamma   90.00
#
_symmetry.space_group_name_H-M   'P 1'
#
loop_
_entity.id
_entity.type
_entity.pdbx_description
1 polymer ?
#
loop_
_entity_poly.entity_id
_entity_poly.type
_entity_poly.pdbx_seq_one_letter_code
_entity_poly.pdbx_strand_id
1 'polypeptide(L)'
;MKKLLFLVLSLWSLALLHGYPVHIQSWKPDQDVKAINALNISIDSVNRRSGAIIAYVRDETEHDLLRSHGYDARRIPDASREYYEYLRDTVWASKTLVNEYYDITEYTEFMQNIALDYPNICHLEQFGNSIQGHPLYFMKISDNVSVNEAEPEVKLVASIHGDETVGYIMMLRLIEHLTENYNIDPQITDLLNNTEIWICPLMNPDGYVNGERYNAAGIDLNRNFPMPNG
;
A
#
# COMPACT_ATOMS: atom_id res chain seq x y z
N MET A 1 -55.96 18.90 -9.43
CA MET A 1 -54.64 19.56 -9.35
C MET A 1 -53.60 18.51 -8.93
N LYS A 2 -52.85 17.94 -9.89
CA LYS A 2 -51.80 16.95 -9.62
C LYS A 2 -50.49 17.72 -9.38
N LYS A 3 -49.89 17.59 -8.20
CA LYS A 3 -48.57 18.15 -7.88
C LYS A 3 -47.50 17.27 -8.54
N LEU A 4 -46.81 17.83 -9.51
CA LEU A 4 -45.64 17.22 -10.16
C LEU A 4 -44.44 17.47 -9.25
N LEU A 5 -43.87 16.41 -8.66
CA LEU A 5 -42.64 16.49 -7.88
C LEU A 5 -41.46 16.43 -8.86
N PHE A 6 -40.70 17.52 -8.99
CA PHE A 6 -39.43 17.52 -9.71
C PHE A 6 -38.35 16.93 -8.80
N LEU A 7 -37.87 15.73 -9.13
CA LEU A 7 -36.69 15.13 -8.51
C LEU A 7 -35.46 15.68 -9.25
N VAL A 8 -34.72 16.59 -8.64
CA VAL A 8 -33.42 17.03 -9.15
C VAL A 8 -32.39 16.00 -8.70
N LEU A 9 -32.08 15.05 -9.57
CA LEU A 9 -30.90 14.18 -9.44
C LEU A 9 -29.66 15.03 -9.77
N SER A 10 -29.02 15.59 -8.75
CA SER A 10 -27.66 16.09 -8.89
C SER A 10 -26.72 14.89 -8.99
N LEU A 11 -26.36 14.53 -10.22
CA LEU A 11 -25.18 13.71 -10.51
C LEU A 11 -23.95 14.51 -10.08
N TRP A 12 -23.53 14.33 -8.83
CA TRP A 12 -22.15 14.63 -8.47
C TRP A 12 -21.33 13.54 -9.13
N SER A 13 -20.71 13.85 -10.27
CA SER A 13 -19.53 13.11 -10.66
C SER A 13 -18.53 13.31 -9.53
N LEU A 14 -18.33 12.31 -8.67
CA LEU A 14 -17.06 12.19 -7.99
C LEU A 14 -16.04 12.05 -9.11
N ALA A 15 -15.47 13.17 -9.54
CA ALA A 15 -14.18 13.13 -10.18
C ALA A 15 -13.27 12.55 -9.09
N LEU A 16 -13.00 11.25 -9.18
CA LEU A 16 -11.97 10.61 -8.39
C LEU A 16 -10.69 11.40 -8.70
N LEU A 17 -10.33 12.26 -7.77
CA LEU A 17 -9.09 13.01 -7.77
C LEU A 17 -7.99 11.98 -7.53
N HIS A 18 -7.52 11.36 -8.60
CA HIS A 18 -6.37 10.49 -8.55
C HIS A 18 -5.16 11.41 -8.50
N GLY A 19 -4.40 11.37 -7.41
CA GLY A 19 -3.09 11.98 -7.38
C GLY A 19 -2.16 11.34 -8.40
N TYR A 20 -1.10 12.05 -8.76
CA TYR A 20 -0.20 11.66 -9.82
C TYR A 20 1.20 12.26 -9.64
N PRO A 21 2.23 11.64 -10.25
CA PRO A 21 3.56 12.20 -10.24
C PRO A 21 3.69 13.38 -11.21
N VAL A 22 4.45 14.39 -10.80
CA VAL A 22 4.87 15.53 -11.61
C VAL A 22 6.39 15.62 -11.63
N HIS A 23 6.93 15.94 -12.80
CA HIS A 23 8.33 16.26 -13.00
C HIS A 23 8.52 17.77 -12.87
N ILE A 24 9.51 18.18 -12.07
CA ILE A 24 9.96 19.56 -11.92
C ILE A 24 11.45 19.60 -12.26
N GLN A 25 11.84 20.54 -13.12
CA GLN A 25 13.24 20.82 -13.39
C GLN A 25 13.72 21.95 -12.47
N SER A 26 14.66 21.64 -11.58
CA SER A 26 15.24 22.59 -10.64
C SER A 26 16.70 22.94 -11.00
N TRP A 27 17.08 24.19 -10.75
CA TRP A 27 18.48 24.65 -10.80
C TRP A 27 19.13 24.72 -9.42
N LYS A 28 18.33 24.57 -8.35
CA LYS A 28 18.77 24.58 -6.94
C LYS A 28 18.04 23.47 -6.16
N PRO A 29 18.32 22.19 -6.45
CA PRO A 29 17.47 21.09 -5.99
C PRO A 29 17.29 21.05 -4.47
N ASP A 30 18.34 21.29 -3.69
CA ASP A 30 18.22 21.23 -2.22
C ASP A 30 17.38 22.37 -1.62
N GLN A 31 17.32 23.53 -2.28
CA GLN A 31 16.45 24.63 -1.86
C GLN A 31 15.00 24.34 -2.25
N ASP A 32 14.79 23.90 -3.49
CA ASP A 32 13.46 23.66 -4.03
C ASP A 32 12.79 22.46 -3.36
N VAL A 33 13.55 21.41 -3.03
CA VAL A 33 13.07 20.27 -2.22
C VAL A 33 12.51 20.74 -0.87
N LYS A 34 13.22 21.63 -0.18
CA LYS A 34 12.75 22.17 1.11
C LYS A 34 11.49 23.01 0.93
N ALA A 35 11.44 23.83 -0.11
CA ALA A 35 10.28 24.67 -0.39
C ALA A 35 9.04 23.81 -0.75
N ILE A 36 9.19 22.79 -1.59
CA ILE A 36 8.11 21.87 -1.97
C ILE A 36 7.62 21.07 -0.76
N ASN A 37 8.53 20.53 0.06
CA ASN A 37 8.13 19.84 1.30
C ASN A 37 7.37 20.78 2.27
N ALA A 38 7.73 22.07 2.33
CA ALA A 38 7.01 23.06 3.14
C ALA A 38 5.58 23.35 2.64
N LEU A 39 5.25 22.96 1.40
CA LEU A 39 3.89 22.98 0.86
C LEU A 39 3.10 21.71 1.22
N ASN A 40 3.67 20.79 2.02
CA ASN A 40 3.15 19.46 2.29
C ASN A 40 2.98 18.58 1.04
N ILE A 41 3.79 18.84 0.00
CA ILE A 41 3.81 18.02 -1.21
C ILE A 41 4.96 17.04 -1.11
N SER A 42 4.65 15.77 -1.33
CA SER A 42 5.63 14.69 -1.25
C SER A 42 6.60 14.73 -2.41
N ILE A 43 7.88 14.53 -2.10
CA ILE A 43 8.92 14.29 -3.11
C ILE A 43 9.21 12.80 -3.16
N ASP A 44 9.12 12.23 -4.35
CA ASP A 44 9.37 10.81 -4.62
C ASP A 44 10.83 10.56 -4.99
N SER A 45 11.41 11.42 -5.85
CA SER A 45 12.80 11.29 -6.28
C SER A 45 13.46 12.63 -6.55
N VAL A 46 14.77 12.71 -6.30
CA VAL A 46 15.60 13.89 -6.59
C VAL A 46 16.90 13.45 -7.21
N ASN A 47 17.10 13.80 -8.48
CA ASN A 47 18.40 13.70 -9.14
C ASN A 47 19.13 15.04 -9.03
N ARG A 48 20.04 15.15 -8.06
CA ARG A 48 20.81 16.38 -7.82
C ARG A 48 21.79 16.74 -8.93
N ARG A 49 22.16 15.79 -9.79
CA ARG A 49 23.07 16.05 -10.92
C ARG A 49 22.33 16.68 -12.09
N SER A 50 21.15 16.16 -12.44
CA SER A 50 20.33 16.71 -13.52
C SER A 50 19.42 17.85 -13.06
N GLY A 51 19.16 17.94 -11.75
CA GLY A 51 18.18 18.87 -11.18
C GLY A 51 16.73 18.39 -11.28
N ALA A 52 16.49 17.15 -11.74
CA ALA A 52 15.15 16.60 -11.84
C ALA A 52 14.60 16.26 -10.44
N ILE A 53 13.38 16.72 -10.17
CA ILE A 53 12.60 16.40 -8.98
C ILE A 53 11.31 15.74 -9.45
N ILE A 54 11.01 14.56 -8.93
CA ILE A 54 9.69 13.92 -9.08
C ILE A 54 8.96 14.17 -7.77
N ALA A 55 7.87 14.94 -7.84
CA ALA A 55 6.96 15.17 -6.74
C ALA A 55 5.64 14.46 -7.02
N TYR A 56 4.90 14.13 -5.98
CA TYR A 56 3.60 13.48 -6.10
C TYR A 56 2.53 14.43 -5.55
N VAL A 57 1.59 14.81 -6.41
CA VAL A 57 0.47 15.69 -6.07
C VAL A 57 -0.79 14.85 -5.86
N ARG A 58 -1.59 15.18 -4.86
CA ARG A 58 -2.84 14.49 -4.51
C ARG A 58 -3.97 14.86 -5.47
N ASP A 59 -3.97 16.08 -5.99
CA ASP A 59 -5.00 16.61 -6.87
C ASP A 59 -4.47 17.78 -7.73
N GLU A 60 -5.35 18.34 -8.56
CA GLU A 60 -5.06 19.54 -9.34
C GLU A 60 -4.77 20.77 -8.45
N THR A 61 -5.31 20.82 -7.22
CA THR A 61 -5.07 21.92 -6.29
C THR A 61 -3.60 22.00 -5.90
N GLU A 62 -2.99 20.86 -5.57
CA GLU A 62 -1.55 20.79 -5.28
C GLU A 62 -0.68 21.01 -6.51
N HIS A 63 -1.14 20.54 -7.68
CA HIS A 63 -0.46 20.84 -8.94
C HIS A 63 -0.40 22.34 -9.23
N ASP A 64 -1.54 23.03 -9.09
CA ASP A 64 -1.63 24.47 -9.26
C ASP A 64 -0.86 25.22 -8.16
N LEU A 65 -0.80 24.68 -6.94
CA LEU A 65 0.02 25.22 -5.87
C LEU A 65 1.50 25.24 -6.25
N LEU A 66 2.04 24.16 -6.83
CA LEU A 66 3.42 24.13 -7.33
C LEU A 66 3.65 25.19 -8.42
N ARG A 67 2.71 25.32 -9.36
CA ARG A 67 2.79 26.32 -10.44
C ARG A 67 2.76 27.74 -9.92
N SER A 68 1.93 28.02 -8.92
CA SER A 68 1.85 29.33 -8.26
C SER A 68 3.15 29.72 -7.54
N HIS A 69 3.95 28.74 -7.13
CA HIS A 69 5.29 28.93 -6.54
C HIS A 69 6.42 28.97 -7.59
N GLY A 70 6.07 29.02 -8.87
CA GLY A 70 7.02 29.19 -9.98
C GLY A 70 7.63 27.90 -10.51
N TYR A 71 7.15 26.73 -10.08
CA TYR A 71 7.60 25.46 -10.62
C TYR A 71 6.86 25.11 -11.92
N ASP A 72 7.61 24.77 -12.97
CA ASP A 72 7.05 24.14 -14.19
C ASP A 72 6.80 22.65 -13.91
N ALA A 73 5.77 22.37 -13.10
CA ALA A 73 5.33 21.03 -12.78
C ALA A 73 4.63 20.41 -14.00
N ARG A 74 5.24 19.34 -14.53
CA ARG A 74 4.73 18.60 -15.70
C ARG A 74 4.26 17.23 -15.26
N ARG A 75 2.98 16.92 -15.50
CA ARG A 75 2.42 15.59 -15.22
C ARG A 75 3.22 14.50 -15.93
N ILE A 76 3.62 13.48 -15.18
CA ILE A 76 4.25 12.28 -15.72
C ILE A 76 3.13 11.27 -16.00
N PRO A 77 3.00 10.75 -17.24
CA PRO A 77 2.07 9.68 -17.54
C PRO A 77 2.37 8.43 -16.69
N ASP A 78 1.33 7.77 -16.19
CA ASP A 78 1.47 6.56 -15.40
C ASP A 78 1.58 5.34 -16.33
N ALA A 79 2.78 5.17 -16.92
CA ALA A 79 3.05 4.07 -17.83
C ALA A 79 2.84 2.69 -17.18
N SER A 80 3.01 2.60 -15.85
CA SER A 80 2.76 1.38 -15.09
C SER A 80 1.27 1.04 -15.06
N ARG A 81 0.41 2.04 -14.81
CA ARG A 81 -1.05 1.87 -14.88
C ARG A 81 -1.52 1.55 -16.29
N GLU A 82 -1.01 2.24 -17.31
CA GLU A 82 -1.35 1.95 -18.71
C GLU A 82 -0.95 0.51 -19.08
N TYR A 83 0.22 0.05 -18.63
CA TYR A 83 0.67 -1.33 -18.85
C TYR A 83 -0.17 -2.34 -18.05
N TYR A 84 -0.55 -2.02 -16.81
CA TYR A 84 -1.46 -2.84 -16.02
C TYR A 84 -2.83 -2.98 -16.68
N GLU A 85 -3.44 -1.87 -17.13
CA GLU A 85 -4.73 -1.89 -17.83
C GLU A 85 -4.64 -2.71 -19.13
N TYR A 86 -3.54 -2.58 -19.87
CA TYR A 86 -3.24 -3.43 -21.02
C TYR A 86 -3.15 -4.92 -20.65
N LEU A 87 -2.40 -5.28 -19.60
CA LEU A 87 -2.27 -6.66 -19.14
C LEU A 87 -3.62 -7.21 -18.65
N ARG A 88 -4.39 -6.42 -17.90
CA ARG A 88 -5.74 -6.79 -17.47
C ARG A 88 -6.63 -7.09 -18.68
N ASP A 89 -6.64 -6.22 -19.68
CA ASP A 89 -7.56 -6.36 -20.81
C ASP A 89 -7.15 -7.45 -21.80
N THR A 90 -5.84 -7.70 -21.94
CA THR A 90 -5.31 -8.64 -22.94
C THR A 90 -4.93 -10.01 -22.39
N VAL A 91 -4.48 -10.08 -21.14
CA VAL A 91 -3.95 -11.30 -20.49
C VAL A 91 -4.93 -11.87 -19.47
N TRP A 92 -5.65 -11.04 -18.71
CA TRP A 92 -6.64 -11.52 -17.75
C TRP A 92 -7.89 -12.10 -18.43
N ALA A 93 -8.24 -11.58 -19.61
CA ALA A 93 -9.30 -12.12 -20.46
C ALA A 93 -9.00 -13.54 -21.00
N SER A 94 -7.71 -13.94 -21.09
CA SER A 94 -7.31 -15.24 -21.64
C SER A 94 -7.23 -16.36 -20.60
N LYS A 95 -7.50 -16.09 -19.31
CA LYS A 95 -7.45 -17.05 -18.17
C LYS A 95 -6.17 -17.89 -18.05
N THR A 96 -5.12 -17.57 -18.80
CA THR A 96 -3.95 -18.44 -18.94
C THR A 96 -2.83 -18.13 -17.94
N LEU A 97 -2.93 -16.99 -17.24
CA LEU A 97 -2.00 -16.53 -16.19
C LEU A 97 -2.70 -16.13 -14.89
N VAL A 98 -4.03 -16.32 -14.80
CA VAL A 98 -4.89 -15.78 -13.73
C VAL A 98 -4.96 -16.74 -12.53
N ASN A 99 -3.81 -17.07 -11.94
CA ASN A 99 -3.75 -17.96 -10.77
C ASN A 99 -2.50 -17.71 -9.87
N GLU A 100 -1.93 -16.50 -9.85
CA GLU A 100 -0.71 -16.23 -9.06
C GLU A 100 -0.92 -15.36 -7.81
N TYR A 101 -2.01 -14.58 -7.73
CA TYR A 101 -2.27 -13.67 -6.61
C TYR A 101 -3.59 -14.04 -5.93
N TYR A 102 -3.54 -14.10 -4.60
CA TYR A 102 -4.66 -14.47 -3.74
C TYR A 102 -5.74 -13.38 -3.77
N ASP A 103 -7.00 -13.75 -3.95
CA ASP A 103 -8.12 -12.86 -3.65
C ASP A 103 -8.30 -12.67 -2.12
N ILE A 104 -9.23 -11.81 -1.69
CA ILE A 104 -9.42 -11.52 -0.25
C ILE A 104 -9.90 -12.76 0.53
N THR A 105 -10.65 -13.67 -0.11
CA THR A 105 -11.10 -14.91 0.51
C THR A 105 -9.92 -15.86 0.68
N GLU A 106 -9.18 -16.10 -0.39
CA GLU A 106 -7.97 -16.94 -0.37
C GLU A 106 -6.94 -16.40 0.62
N TYR A 107 -6.75 -15.08 0.67
CA TYR A 107 -5.90 -14.40 1.65
C TYR A 107 -6.30 -14.74 3.08
N THR A 108 -7.59 -14.57 3.37
CA THR A 108 -8.13 -14.76 4.71
C THR A 108 -8.00 -16.23 5.13
N GLU A 109 -8.31 -17.15 4.22
CA GLU A 109 -8.15 -18.58 4.44
C GLU A 109 -6.68 -18.95 4.66
N PHE A 110 -5.75 -18.43 3.86
CA PHE A 110 -4.31 -18.64 4.05
C PHE A 110 -3.85 -18.21 5.45
N MET A 111 -4.17 -16.97 5.84
CA MET A 111 -3.74 -16.43 7.13
C MET A 111 -4.33 -17.22 8.30
N GLN A 112 -5.60 -17.65 8.20
CA GLN A 112 -6.25 -18.47 9.22
C GLN A 112 -5.64 -19.88 9.29
N ASN A 113 -5.41 -20.51 8.14
CA ASN A 113 -4.86 -21.86 8.06
C ASN A 113 -3.44 -21.92 8.63
N ILE A 114 -2.56 -20.97 8.30
CA ILE A 114 -1.21 -20.93 8.87
C ILE A 114 -1.25 -20.86 10.41
N ALA A 115 -2.11 -20.01 10.98
CA ALA A 115 -2.22 -19.92 12.44
C ALA A 115 -2.80 -21.20 13.08
N LEU A 116 -3.68 -21.91 12.37
CA LEU A 116 -4.24 -23.19 12.82
C LEU A 116 -3.26 -24.35 12.70
N ASP A 117 -2.43 -24.36 11.66
CA ASP A 117 -1.45 -25.41 11.37
C ASP A 117 -0.19 -25.27 12.24
N TYR A 118 0.19 -24.03 12.59
CA TYR A 118 1.38 -23.72 13.39
C TYR A 118 1.07 -22.96 14.70
N PRO A 119 0.13 -23.42 15.55
CA PRO A 119 -0.41 -22.63 16.66
C PRO A 119 0.60 -22.38 17.80
N ASN A 120 1.70 -23.14 17.85
CA ASN A 120 2.74 -22.93 18.85
C ASN A 120 3.63 -21.73 18.50
N ILE A 121 3.74 -21.40 17.21
CA ILE A 121 4.62 -20.33 16.74
C ILE A 121 3.90 -19.19 16.04
N CYS A 122 2.63 -19.35 15.70
CA CYS A 122 1.84 -18.36 14.97
C CYS A 122 0.64 -17.89 15.78
N HIS A 123 0.39 -16.58 15.74
CA HIS A 123 -0.83 -15.96 16.26
C HIS A 123 -1.34 -14.95 15.22
N LEU A 124 -2.57 -15.17 14.75
CA LEU A 124 -3.22 -14.25 13.82
C LEU A 124 -3.95 -13.15 14.59
N GLU A 125 -3.50 -11.92 14.42
CA GLU A 125 -4.11 -10.74 15.02
C GLU A 125 -4.89 -9.95 13.97
N GLN A 126 -6.20 -9.79 14.19
CA GLN A 126 -7.02 -8.87 13.40
C GLN A 126 -7.07 -7.51 14.10
N PHE A 127 -6.28 -6.55 13.60
CA PHE A 127 -6.18 -5.24 14.23
C PHE A 127 -7.28 -4.25 13.79
N GLY A 128 -8.09 -4.64 12.80
CA GLY A 128 -9.21 -3.84 12.33
C GLY A 128 -9.82 -4.34 11.03
N ASN A 129 -10.61 -3.48 10.43
CA ASN A 129 -11.19 -3.68 9.10
C ASN A 129 -10.90 -2.45 8.24
N SER A 130 -10.81 -2.67 6.93
CA SER A 130 -10.79 -1.61 5.94
C SER A 130 -12.14 -0.88 5.87
N ILE A 131 -12.22 0.15 5.02
CA ILE A 131 -13.45 0.95 4.88
C ILE A 131 -14.57 0.10 4.26
N GLN A 132 -14.23 -0.82 3.36
CA GLN A 132 -15.18 -1.76 2.75
C GLN A 132 -15.40 -3.03 3.60
N GLY A 133 -14.79 -3.12 4.78
CA GLY A 133 -15.01 -4.21 5.73
C GLY A 133 -14.11 -5.44 5.51
N HIS A 134 -13.06 -5.32 4.71
CA HIS A 134 -12.06 -6.39 4.57
C HIS A 134 -11.18 -6.46 5.82
N PRO A 135 -10.84 -7.66 6.31
CA PRO A 135 -10.06 -7.79 7.53
C PRO A 135 -8.63 -7.29 7.32
N LEU A 136 -8.09 -6.65 8.34
CA LEU A 136 -6.69 -6.25 8.40
C LEU A 136 -5.95 -7.14 9.40
N TYR A 137 -4.97 -7.89 8.91
CA TYR A 137 -4.26 -8.89 9.70
C TYR A 137 -2.79 -8.55 9.90
N PHE A 138 -2.28 -8.95 11.07
CA PHE A 138 -0.89 -9.30 11.27
C PHE A 138 -0.78 -10.79 11.61
N MET A 139 0.20 -11.47 11.02
CA MET A 139 0.71 -12.74 11.55
C MET A 139 1.87 -12.44 12.48
N LYS A 140 1.72 -12.76 13.77
CA LYS A 140 2.83 -12.80 14.73
C LYS A 140 3.49 -14.18 14.66
N ILE A 141 4.82 -14.22 14.53
CA ILE A 141 5.63 -15.44 14.47
C ILE A 141 6.77 -15.36 15.49
N SER A 142 6.81 -16.29 16.45
CA SER A 142 7.81 -16.39 17.54
C SER A 142 7.73 -17.79 18.18
N ASP A 143 8.80 -18.31 18.78
CA ASP A 143 8.80 -19.61 19.47
C ASP A 143 7.83 -19.69 20.67
N ASN A 144 7.58 -18.58 21.36
CA ASN A 144 6.63 -18.46 22.48
C ASN A 144 5.55 -17.42 22.18
N VAL A 145 4.82 -17.62 21.08
CA VAL A 145 3.89 -16.63 20.52
C VAL A 145 2.83 -16.05 21.48
N SER A 146 2.48 -16.80 22.54
CA SER A 146 1.49 -16.40 23.56
C SER A 146 2.07 -15.56 24.71
N VAL A 147 3.39 -15.41 24.80
CA VAL A 147 4.08 -14.68 25.86
C VAL A 147 4.76 -13.46 25.25
N ASN A 148 4.74 -12.34 25.97
CA ASN A 148 5.58 -11.20 25.64
C ASN A 148 6.93 -11.37 26.35
N GLU A 149 7.94 -11.75 25.59
CA GLU A 149 9.29 -11.98 26.08
C GLU A 149 10.18 -10.76 25.86
N ALA A 150 11.35 -10.73 26.48
CA ALA A 150 12.32 -9.65 26.31
C ALA A 150 13.12 -9.84 25.01
N GLU A 151 12.41 -9.91 23.88
CA GLU A 151 12.95 -10.11 22.54
C GLU A 151 12.84 -8.83 21.68
N PRO A 152 13.74 -8.64 20.70
CA PRO A 152 13.51 -7.65 19.67
C PRO A 152 12.25 -8.00 18.85
N GLU A 153 11.45 -6.97 18.55
CA GLU A 153 10.28 -7.08 17.67
C GLU A 153 10.58 -6.46 16.31
N VAL A 154 10.21 -7.16 15.23
CA VAL A 154 10.35 -6.68 13.84
C VAL A 154 8.98 -6.66 13.18
N LYS A 155 8.62 -5.51 12.58
CA LYS A 155 7.38 -5.36 11.84
C LYS A 155 7.63 -5.18 10.35
N LEU A 156 7.03 -6.05 9.55
CA LEU A 156 7.05 -6.03 8.09
C LEU A 156 5.63 -5.73 7.59
N VAL A 157 5.48 -4.64 6.83
CA VAL A 157 4.20 -4.22 6.26
C VAL A 157 4.36 -4.07 4.76
N ALA A 158 3.49 -4.72 4.00
CA ALA A 158 3.44 -4.63 2.55
C ALA A 158 2.10 -4.10 2.04
N SER A 159 2.09 -3.70 0.76
CA SER A 159 0.92 -3.28 0.01
C SER A 159 0.07 -2.22 0.75
N ILE A 160 0.76 -1.21 1.28
CA ILE A 160 0.14 0.04 1.77
C ILE A 160 -0.48 0.84 0.62
N HIS A 161 0.09 0.69 -0.58
CA HIS A 161 -0.57 1.03 -1.84
C HIS A 161 -1.16 -0.25 -2.42
N GLY A 162 -2.44 -0.24 -2.79
CA GLY A 162 -3.15 -1.45 -3.18
C GLY A 162 -2.73 -2.00 -4.55
N ASP A 163 -2.23 -1.15 -5.44
CA ASP A 163 -1.72 -1.51 -6.77
C ASP A 163 -0.28 -2.05 -6.76
N GLU A 164 0.42 -2.03 -5.61
CA GLU A 164 1.76 -2.58 -5.43
C GLU A 164 1.69 -4.02 -4.88
N THR A 165 1.31 -4.98 -5.73
CA THR A 165 0.93 -6.35 -5.32
C THR A 165 2.08 -7.31 -5.05
N VAL A 166 3.30 -7.03 -5.53
CA VAL A 166 4.46 -7.93 -5.36
C VAL A 166 4.80 -8.14 -3.89
N GLY A 167 4.76 -7.06 -3.09
CA GLY A 167 5.02 -7.12 -1.66
C GLY A 167 4.05 -8.03 -0.93
N TYR A 168 2.78 -8.03 -1.32
CA TYR A 168 1.75 -8.88 -0.75
C TYR A 168 2.10 -10.38 -0.86
N ILE A 169 2.43 -10.87 -2.06
CA ILE A 169 2.79 -12.29 -2.24
C ILE A 169 4.14 -12.63 -1.60
N MET A 170 5.10 -11.71 -1.62
CA MET A 170 6.38 -11.94 -0.92
C MET A 170 6.17 -12.14 0.58
N MET A 171 5.26 -11.39 1.21
CA MET A 171 4.95 -11.55 2.63
C MET A 171 4.23 -12.87 2.92
N LEU A 172 3.28 -13.30 2.07
CA LEU A 172 2.64 -14.62 2.24
C LEU A 172 3.67 -15.76 2.15
N ARG A 173 4.56 -15.71 1.15
CA ARG A 173 5.65 -16.70 1.00
C ARG A 173 6.66 -16.64 2.14
N LEU A 174 6.91 -15.46 2.70
CA LEU A 174 7.79 -15.33 3.86
C LEU A 174 7.17 -15.98 5.10
N ILE A 175 5.87 -15.77 5.33
CA ILE A 175 5.12 -16.44 6.39
C ILE A 175 5.26 -17.96 6.25
N GLU A 176 4.89 -18.50 5.09
CA GLU A 176 4.99 -19.94 4.80
C GLU A 176 6.42 -20.47 5.00
N HIS A 177 7.42 -19.76 4.45
CA HIS A 177 8.82 -20.16 4.56
C HIS A 177 9.31 -20.20 6.01
N LEU A 178 8.97 -19.20 6.83
CA LEU A 178 9.35 -19.17 8.25
C LEU A 178 8.69 -20.33 9.02
N THR A 179 7.41 -20.58 8.78
CA THR A 179 6.66 -21.61 9.51
C THR A 179 7.06 -23.03 9.11
N GLU A 180 7.22 -23.29 7.81
CA GLU A 180 7.56 -24.62 7.30
C GLU A 180 8.99 -25.05 7.63
N ASN A 181 9.88 -24.09 7.93
CA ASN A 181 11.29 -24.36 8.18
C ASN A 181 11.69 -24.20 9.65
N TYR A 182 10.77 -23.85 10.55
CA TYR A 182 11.02 -23.85 11.98
C TYR A 182 11.32 -25.28 12.49
N ASN A 183 12.38 -25.44 13.29
CA ASN A 183 12.97 -26.73 13.69
C ASN A 183 13.56 -27.60 12.57
N ILE A 184 13.65 -27.08 11.33
CA ILE A 184 14.28 -27.76 10.19
C ILE A 184 15.53 -26.99 9.76
N ASP A 185 15.40 -25.70 9.49
CA ASP A 185 16.53 -24.82 9.20
C ASP A 185 17.06 -24.19 10.49
N PRO A 186 18.35 -24.40 10.85
CA PRO A 186 18.92 -23.85 12.07
C PRO A 186 18.92 -22.31 12.14
N GLN A 187 19.03 -21.62 11.00
CA GLN A 187 19.02 -20.15 10.97
C GLN A 187 17.61 -19.59 11.21
N ILE A 188 16.59 -20.22 10.63
CA ILE A 188 15.19 -19.81 10.87
C ILE A 188 14.78 -20.15 12.30
N THR A 189 15.22 -21.30 12.82
CA THR A 189 14.97 -21.68 14.21
C THR A 189 15.62 -20.69 15.17
N ASP A 190 16.89 -20.34 14.95
CA ASP A 190 17.59 -19.33 15.76
C ASP A 190 16.92 -17.95 15.67
N LEU A 191 16.47 -17.55 14.48
CA LEU A 191 15.74 -16.29 14.29
C LEU A 191 14.44 -16.25 15.11
N LEU A 192 13.61 -17.29 15.03
CA LEU A 192 12.29 -17.30 15.68
C LEU A 192 12.37 -17.54 17.20
N ASN A 193 13.47 -18.11 17.70
CA ASN A 193 13.75 -18.28 19.14
C ASN A 193 14.31 -17.03 19.84
N ASN A 194 14.61 -15.98 19.08
CA ASN A 194 15.26 -14.78 19.61
C ASN A 194 14.64 -13.49 19.05
N THR A 195 13.53 -13.56 18.32
CA THR A 195 12.91 -12.41 17.66
C THR A 195 11.43 -12.69 17.42
N GLU A 196 10.62 -11.68 17.74
CA GLU A 196 9.20 -11.68 17.44
C GLU A 196 8.93 -10.93 16.12
N ILE A 197 8.40 -11.64 15.12
CA ILE A 197 8.18 -11.10 13.78
C ILE A 197 6.68 -10.87 13.53
N TRP A 198 6.31 -9.65 13.18
CA TRP A 198 4.95 -9.23 12.83
C TRP A 198 4.85 -8.93 11.35
N ILE A 199 4.05 -9.69 10.60
CA ILE A 199 3.91 -9.54 9.16
C ILE A 199 2.48 -9.14 8.80
N CYS A 200 2.31 -7.99 8.15
CA CYS A 200 1.07 -7.56 7.50
C CYS A 200 1.26 -7.61 5.97
N PRO A 201 0.78 -8.67 5.30
CA PRO A 201 0.91 -8.80 3.85
C PRO A 201 0.14 -7.74 3.08
N LEU A 202 -1.06 -7.38 3.54
CA LEU A 202 -2.00 -6.53 2.82
C LEU A 202 -2.57 -5.43 3.71
N MET A 203 -1.90 -4.28 3.74
CA MET A 203 -2.31 -3.12 4.53
C MET A 203 -3.46 -2.33 3.89
N ASN A 204 -3.59 -2.35 2.55
CA ASN A 204 -4.67 -1.69 1.80
C ASN A 204 -5.49 -2.69 0.96
N PRO A 205 -6.34 -3.53 1.59
CA PRO A 205 -7.17 -4.49 0.85
C PRO A 205 -8.21 -3.83 -0.06
N ASP A 206 -8.74 -2.65 0.31
CA ASP A 206 -9.67 -1.89 -0.52
C ASP A 206 -9.02 -1.45 -1.83
N GLY A 207 -7.81 -0.86 -1.74
CA GLY A 207 -7.05 -0.47 -2.92
C GLY A 207 -6.68 -1.68 -3.77
N TYR A 208 -6.29 -2.79 -3.15
CA TYR A 208 -5.93 -4.02 -3.87
C TYR A 208 -7.08 -4.57 -4.70
N VAL A 209 -8.29 -4.68 -4.11
CA VAL A 209 -9.49 -5.16 -4.82
C VAL A 209 -9.83 -4.24 -6.00
N ASN A 210 -9.63 -2.93 -5.86
CA ASN A 210 -9.93 -1.96 -6.89
C ASN A 210 -8.76 -1.75 -7.89
N GLY A 211 -7.58 -2.35 -7.66
CA GLY A 211 -6.38 -2.10 -8.46
C GLY A 211 -5.89 -0.65 -8.34
N GLU A 212 -6.03 -0.05 -7.16
CA GLU A 212 -5.73 1.35 -6.89
C GLU A 212 -4.70 1.50 -5.78
N ARG A 213 -3.84 2.52 -5.93
CA ARG A 213 -2.93 3.01 -4.89
C ARG A 213 -3.64 3.37 -3.58
N TYR A 214 -4.77 4.06 -3.69
CA TYR A 214 -5.49 4.67 -2.58
C TYR A 214 -6.40 3.64 -1.88
N ASN A 215 -6.83 3.94 -0.65
CA ASN A 215 -7.92 3.17 -0.04
C ASN A 215 -9.29 3.60 -0.61
N ALA A 216 -10.38 2.96 -0.18
CA ALA A 216 -11.73 3.29 -0.68
C ALA A 216 -12.23 4.72 -0.37
N ALA A 217 -11.52 5.50 0.47
CA ALA A 217 -11.78 6.92 0.69
C ALA A 217 -10.92 7.85 -0.18
N GLY A 218 -10.11 7.31 -1.09
CA GLY A 218 -9.18 8.10 -1.91
C GLY A 218 -7.97 8.63 -1.13
N ILE A 219 -7.65 8.03 0.03
CA ILE A 219 -6.52 8.46 0.87
C ILE A 219 -5.28 7.64 0.53
N ASP A 220 -4.15 8.33 0.29
CA ASP A 220 -2.83 7.68 0.22
C ASP A 220 -2.41 7.38 1.67
N LEU A 221 -2.47 6.09 2.05
CA LEU A 221 -2.18 5.65 3.41
C LEU A 221 -0.75 6.01 3.83
N ASN A 222 0.20 6.00 2.90
CA ASN A 222 1.60 6.34 3.15
C ASN A 222 1.86 7.86 3.18
N ARG A 223 0.80 8.68 3.10
CA ARG A 223 0.83 10.13 3.34
C ARG A 223 -0.09 10.55 4.49
N ASN A 224 -0.68 9.57 5.18
CA ASN A 224 -1.65 9.79 6.26
C ASN A 224 -1.14 9.36 7.64
N PHE A 225 0.16 9.08 7.76
CA PHE A 225 0.79 8.89 9.08
C PHE A 225 0.84 10.23 9.82
N PRO A 226 0.74 10.22 11.17
CA PRO A 226 1.01 11.40 11.95
C PRO A 226 2.42 11.90 11.62
N MET A 227 2.55 13.18 11.27
CA MET A 227 3.87 13.80 11.20
C MET A 227 4.52 13.71 12.58
N PRO A 228 5.84 13.47 12.70
CA PRO A 228 6.53 13.65 13.96
C PRO A 228 6.53 15.16 14.27
N ASN A 229 5.49 15.63 14.93
CA ASN A 229 5.62 16.80 15.79
C ASN A 229 6.53 16.30 16.90
N GLY A 230 7.80 16.76 16.90
CA GLY A 230 8.78 16.37 17.92
C GLY A 230 8.22 16.38 19.33
#